data_AF-A0A942M3A5-F1
#
_entry.id   AF-A0A942M3A5-F1
#
_cell.length_a   1.000
_cell.length_b   1.000
_cell.length_c   1.000
_cell.angle_alpha   90.00
_cell.angle_beta   90.00
_cell.angle_gamma   90.00
#
_symmetry.space_group_name_H-M   'P 1'
#
loop_
_entity.id
_entity.type
_entity.pdbx_description
1 polymer ?
#
loop_
_entity_poly.entity_id
_entity_poly.type
_entity_poly.pdbx_seq_one_letter_code
_entity_poly.pdbx_strand_id
1 'polypeptide(L)' 'PYHSWERGANENINGLIRQYFPKGSSFENITNQQIQYVQHKLNNRPRKKLGFLSPIEFLSLNLIKQKVAFVT' A
#
# COMPACT_ATOMS: atom_id res chain seq x y z
N PRO A 1 -14.28 18.94 6.53
CA PRO A 1 -14.80 18.52 5.20
C PRO A 1 -13.65 18.00 4.34
N TYR A 2 -13.78 16.80 3.76
CA TYR A 2 -12.78 16.27 2.82
C TYR A 2 -13.22 16.55 1.39
N HIS A 3 -12.28 16.93 0.53
CA HIS A 3 -12.52 17.10 -0.89
C HIS A 3 -12.19 15.82 -1.66
N SER A 4 -12.93 15.55 -2.74
CA SER A 4 -12.81 14.30 -3.52
C SER A 4 -11.38 14.02 -4.03
N TRP A 5 -10.59 15.06 -4.30
CA TRP A 5 -9.21 14.92 -4.78
C TRP A 5 -8.20 14.46 -3.72
N GLU A 6 -8.53 14.58 -2.43
CA GLU A 6 -7.64 14.18 -1.33
C GLU A 6 -7.56 12.65 -1.16
N ARG A 7 -8.46 11.90 -1.81
CA ARG A 7 -8.61 10.45 -1.63
C ARG A 7 -8.07 9.59 -2.77
N GLY A 8 -7.58 10.18 -3.87
CA GLY A 8 -7.19 9.42 -5.06
C GLY A 8 -6.15 8.32 -4.79
N ALA A 9 -5.23 8.53 -3.85
CA ALA A 9 -4.26 7.52 -3.45
C ALA A 9 -4.90 6.33 -2.72
N ASN A 10 -5.83 6.60 -1.79
CA ASN A 10 -6.56 5.57 -1.06
C ASN A 10 -7.46 4.75 -1.99
N GLU A 11 -8.09 5.41 -2.96
CA GLU A 11 -8.94 4.75 -3.97
C GLU A 11 -8.13 3.81 -4.87
N ASN A 12 -6.93 4.23 -5.28
CA ASN A 12 -6.01 3.39 -6.03
C ASN A 12 -5.61 2.14 -5.23
N ILE A 13 -5.25 2.30 -3.95
CA ILE A 13 -4.90 1.17 -3.07
C ILE A 13 -6.09 0.23 -2.89
N ASN A 14 -7.28 0.77 -2.65
CA ASN A 14 -8.50 -0.02 -2.53
C ASN A 14 -8.80 -0.84 -3.79
N GLY A 15 -8.56 -0.28 -4.97
CA GLY A 15 -8.70 -1.00 -6.24
C GLY A 15 -7.80 -2.25 -6.32
N LEU A 16 -6.60 -2.19 -5.75
CA LEU A 16 -5.66 -3.31 -5.72
C LEU A 16 -6.03 -4.35 -4.67
N ILE A 17 -6.50 -3.91 -3.50
CA ILE A 17 -7.02 -4.83 -2.48
C ILE A 17 -8.20 -5.62 -3.03
N ARG A 18 -9.06 -4.98 -3.82
CA ARG A 18 -10.22 -5.63 -4.48
C ARG A 18 -9.85 -6.71 -5.51
N GLN A 19 -8.58 -6.77 -5.96
CA GLN A 19 -8.10 -7.90 -6.79
C GLN A 19 -8.00 -9.20 -5.99
N TYR A 20 -7.86 -9.11 -4.66
CA TYR A 20 -7.74 -10.24 -3.75
C TYR A 20 -9.01 -10.48 -2.93
N PHE A 21 -9.71 -9.41 -2.58
CA PHE A 21 -10.99 -9.45 -1.85
C PHE A 21 -12.06 -8.72 -2.67
N PRO A 22 -12.71 -9.39 -3.64
CA PRO A 22 -13.68 -8.78 -4.54
C PRO A 22 -14.83 -8.10 -3.79
N LYS A 23 -15.46 -7.10 -4.42
CA LYS A 23 -16.59 -6.41 -3.79
C LYS A 23 -17.74 -7.42 -3.54
N GLY A 24 -18.25 -7.44 -2.32
CA GLY A 24 -19.32 -8.34 -1.91
C GLY A 24 -18.85 -9.67 -1.31
N SER A 25 -17.53 -9.92 -1.23
CA SER A 25 -17.01 -11.03 -0.43
C SER A 25 -17.23 -10.77 1.06
N SER A 26 -17.67 -11.79 1.80
CA SER A 26 -17.70 -11.72 3.28
C SER A 26 -16.28 -11.64 3.82
N PHE A 27 -16.06 -10.72 4.76
CA PHE A 27 -14.79 -10.61 5.48
C PHE A 27 -14.68 -11.58 6.67
N GLU A 28 -15.75 -12.27 7.03
CA GLU A 28 -15.81 -13.16 8.21
C GLU A 28 -14.82 -14.33 8.11
N ASN A 29 -14.61 -14.84 6.90
CA ASN A 29 -13.75 -15.99 6.65
C ASN A 29 -12.31 -15.61 6.25
N ILE A 30 -11.98 -14.31 6.26
CA ILE A 30 -10.64 -13.87 5.89
C ILE A 30 -9.72 -14.03 7.08
N THR A 31 -8.72 -14.88 6.92
CA THR A 31 -7.75 -15.15 7.99
C THR A 31 -6.67 -14.09 8.02
N ASN A 32 -6.06 -13.89 9.20
CA ASN A 32 -4.90 -13.01 9.34
C ASN A 32 -3.74 -13.40 8.41
N GLN A 33 -3.59 -14.69 8.11
CA GLN A 33 -2.59 -15.19 7.17
C GLN A 33 -2.87 -14.71 5.73
N GLN A 34 -4.13 -14.71 5.29
CA GLN A 34 -4.51 -14.17 3.98
C GLN A 34 -4.26 -12.66 3.91
N ILE A 35 -4.56 -11.92 4.98
CA ILE A 35 -4.29 -10.48 5.05
C ILE A 35 -2.79 -10.22 4.94
N GLN A 36 -1.97 -10.93 5.72
CA GLN A 36 -0.51 -10.80 5.66
C GLN A 36 0.04 -11.16 4.29
N TYR A 37 -0.49 -12.22 3.66
CA TYR A 37 -0.10 -12.60 2.30
C TYR A 37 -0.38 -11.47 1.30
N VAL A 38 -1.60 -10.91 1.30
CA VAL A 38 -1.97 -9.81 0.40
C VAL A 38 -1.14 -8.56 0.69
N GLN A 39 -0.93 -8.22 1.97
CA GLN A 39 -0.06 -7.12 2.37
C GLN A 39 1.35 -7.29 1.84
N HIS A 40 1.94 -8.48 2.00
CA HIS A 40 3.27 -8.78 1.50
C HIS A 40 3.32 -8.66 -0.03
N LYS A 41 2.32 -9.16 -0.75
CA LYS A 41 2.24 -9.03 -2.21
C LYS A 41 2.13 -7.57 -2.65
N LEU A 42 1.34 -6.75 -1.97
CA LEU A 42 1.17 -5.33 -2.31
C LEU A 42 2.42 -4.50 -2.01
N ASN A 43 3.11 -4.79 -0.90
CA ASN A 43 4.33 -4.10 -0.48
C ASN A 43 5.56 -4.46 -1.32
N ASN A 44 5.58 -5.67 -1.91
CA ASN A 44 6.61 -6.10 -2.85
C ASN A 44 6.25 -5.86 -4.32
N ARG A 45 5.07 -5.29 -4.61
CA ARG A 45 4.64 -5.06 -5.99
C ARG A 45 5.35 -3.84 -6.58
N PRO A 46 6.11 -3.98 -7.69
CA PRO A 46 6.78 -2.85 -8.34
C PRO A 46 5.75 -1.82 -8.85
N ARG A 47 6.05 -0.53 -8.67
CA ARG A 47 5.15 0.58 -9.03
C ARG A 47 5.80 1.49 -10.06
N LYS A 48 5.10 1.72 -11.18
CA LYS A 48 5.57 2.67 -12.21
C LYS A 48 5.85 4.07 -11.65
N LYS A 49 5.00 4.56 -10.73
CA LYS A 49 5.20 5.85 -10.06
C LYS A 49 6.51 5.93 -9.25
N LEU A 50 7.02 4.80 -8.78
CA LEU A 50 8.25 4.69 -7.99
C LEU A 50 9.45 4.27 -8.85
N GLY A 51 9.39 4.47 -10.17
CA GLY A 51 10.46 4.01 -11.07
C GLY A 51 10.60 2.48 -11.12
N PHE A 52 9.48 1.77 -11.00
CA PHE A 52 9.40 0.30 -10.90
C PHE A 52 9.98 -0.31 -9.63
N LEU A 53 10.36 0.49 -8.64
CA LEU A 53 10.62 -0.02 -7.30
C LEU A 53 9.32 -0.45 -6.61
N SER A 54 9.42 -1.46 -5.77
CA SER A 54 8.35 -1.81 -4.85
C SER A 54 8.26 -0.79 -3.70
N PRO A 55 7.09 -0.66 -3.04
CA PRO A 55 6.94 0.20 -1.88
C PRO A 55 7.98 -0.05 -0.79
N ILE A 56 8.32 -1.31 -0.51
CA ILE A 56 9.30 -1.64 0.53
C ILE A 56 10.71 -1.19 0.14
N GLU A 57 11.13 -1.43 -1.11
CA GLU A 57 12.44 -0.99 -1.61
C GLU A 57 12.54 0.54 -1.62
N PHE A 58 11.50 1.22 -2.11
CA PHE A 58 11.45 2.67 -2.13
C PHE A 58 11.53 3.25 -0.72
N LEU A 59 10.85 2.65 0.25
CA LEU A 59 10.91 3.04 1.66
C LEU A 59 12.33 2.89 2.20
N SER A 60 12.93 1.71 2.02
CA SER A 60 14.28 1.41 2.50
C SER A 60 15.33 2.33 1.86
N LEU A 61 15.18 2.68 0.59
CA LEU A 61 16.13 3.55 -0.10
C LEU A 61 16.01 5.02 0.32
N ASN A 62 14.79 5.53 0.55
CA ASN A 62 14.57 6.96 0.77
C ASN A 62 14.48 7.35 2.24
N LEU A 63 13.87 6.51 3.10
CA LEU A 63 13.70 6.84 4.52
C LEU A 63 14.87 6.42 5.39
N ILE A 64 15.62 5.37 5.03
CA ILE A 64 16.80 4.95 5.80
C ILE A 64 18.03 5.80 5.43
N LYS A 65 18.10 6.28 4.17
CA LYS A 65 19.20 7.16 3.72
C LYS A 65 19.04 8.61 4.15
N GLN A 66 17.81 9.08 4.34
CA GLN A 66 17.61 10.31 5.10
C GLN A 66 17.90 9.98 6.56
N LYS A 67 19.07 10.37 7.08
CA LYS A 67 19.17 10.76 8.49
C LYS A 67 18.08 11.81 8.65
N VAL A 68 16.90 11.38 9.11
CA VAL A 68 15.75 12.25 9.29
C VAL A 68 16.24 13.34 10.23
N ALA A 69 16.40 14.54 9.69
CA ALA A 69 16.56 15.73 10.51
C ALA A 69 15.26 15.85 11.30
N PHE A 70 15.21 15.21 12.47
CA PHE A 70 14.37 15.67 13.55
C PHE A 70 14.93 17.04 13.91
N VAL A 71 14.48 18.07 13.18
CA VAL A 71 14.54 19.44 13.67
C VAL A 71 13.50 19.48 14.79
N THR A 72 13.97 19.20 16.00
CA THR A 72 13.40 19.78 17.22
C THR A 72 13.88 21.20 17.37
#